data_AF-A0A955Y4M2-F1
#
_entry.id   AF-A0A955Y4M2-F1
#
_cell.length_a   1.000
_cell.length_b   1.000
_cell.length_c   1.000
_cell.angle_alpha   90.00
_cell.angle_beta   90.00
_cell.angle_gamma   90.00
#
_symmetry.space_group_name_H-M   'P 1'
#
loop_
_entity.id
_entity.type
_entity.pdbx_description
1 polymer ?
#
loop_
_entity_poly.entity_id
_entity_poly.type
_entity_poly.pdbx_seq_one_letter_code
_entity_poly.pdbx_strand_id
1 'polypeptide(L)'
;PGDDPDGDGLTNVVEAGLGTDHYDPDTDDDGLSDGVEVGPDGVRDPLTETNPLDADTDDDGIQDGTERGVTQGIPDPDRAGPLQGTNPSIVAAAADPDTPSIPVLPDTDGGGVLDGEEVDNGTDPLDPSDDVEPEIGAYGGGRTNGCANAPGLPDLRALLGRR
;
A
#
# COMPACT_ATOMS: atom_id res chain seq x y z
N PRO A 1 8.77 31.49 -2.11
CA PRO A 1 8.75 30.63 -3.31
C PRO A 1 7.28 30.38 -3.63
N GLY A 2 6.83 30.64 -4.86
CA GLY A 2 5.39 30.71 -5.17
C GLY A 2 4.87 29.57 -6.03
N ASP A 3 5.69 28.54 -6.25
CA ASP A 3 5.42 27.44 -7.18
C ASP A 3 5.22 26.09 -6.45
N ASP A 4 5.21 26.11 -5.12
CA ASP A 4 5.10 24.98 -4.18
C ASP A 4 4.44 25.56 -2.90
N PRO A 5 3.10 25.63 -2.85
CA PRO A 5 2.38 26.43 -1.86
C PRO A 5 2.22 25.73 -0.50
N ASP A 6 2.13 24.40 -0.49
CA ASP A 6 2.07 23.55 0.71
C ASP A 6 3.46 23.01 1.12
N GLY A 7 4.48 23.10 0.28
CA GLY A 7 5.85 22.81 0.69
C GLY A 7 6.16 21.32 0.83
N ASP A 8 5.41 20.46 0.16
CA ASP A 8 5.60 19.01 0.16
C ASP A 8 6.77 18.54 -0.74
N GLY A 9 7.26 19.44 -1.60
CA GLY A 9 8.38 19.22 -2.52
C GLY A 9 7.97 19.04 -3.98
N LEU A 10 6.67 19.04 -4.28
CA LEU A 10 6.15 19.11 -5.64
C LEU A 10 5.93 20.57 -6.07
N THR A 11 5.68 20.76 -7.36
CA THR A 11 5.34 22.09 -7.88
C THR A 11 3.93 22.05 -8.42
N ASN A 12 3.23 23.19 -8.47
CA ASN A 12 1.86 23.25 -9.01
C ASN A 12 1.71 22.60 -10.40
N VAL A 13 2.77 22.60 -11.22
CA VAL A 13 2.74 21.97 -12.56
C VAL A 13 2.82 20.45 -12.47
N VAL A 14 3.63 19.92 -11.55
CA VAL A 14 3.77 18.47 -11.30
C VAL A 14 2.50 17.96 -10.66
N GLU A 15 2.03 18.62 -9.62
CA GLU A 15 0.79 18.28 -8.91
C GLU A 15 -0.43 18.33 -9.83
N ALA A 16 -0.55 19.36 -10.69
CA ALA A 16 -1.61 19.39 -11.71
C ALA A 16 -1.51 18.24 -12.72
N GLY A 17 -0.32 17.69 -12.94
CA GLY A 17 -0.09 16.52 -13.78
C GLY A 17 -0.46 15.20 -13.10
N LEU A 18 -0.30 15.12 -11.79
CA LEU A 18 -0.65 13.97 -10.95
C LEU A 18 -2.14 13.96 -10.58
N GLY A 19 -2.74 15.15 -10.45
CA GLY A 19 -4.13 15.34 -10.02
C GLY A 19 -4.29 15.71 -8.55
N THR A 20 -3.19 16.00 -7.85
CA THR A 20 -3.15 16.38 -6.44
C THR A 20 -3.50 17.85 -6.20
N ASP A 21 -3.79 18.24 -4.95
CA ASP A 21 -4.16 19.61 -4.58
C ASP A 21 -2.92 20.44 -4.18
N HIS A 22 -2.71 21.58 -4.85
CA HIS A 22 -1.55 22.50 -4.66
C HIS A 22 -1.46 23.16 -3.29
N TYR A 23 -2.35 22.80 -2.41
CA TYR A 23 -2.61 23.42 -1.13
C TYR A 23 -2.80 22.36 -0.06
N ASP A 24 -2.68 21.08 -0.40
CA ASP A 24 -2.84 19.97 0.50
C ASP A 24 -1.62 19.06 0.31
N PRO A 25 -0.65 19.06 1.25
CA PRO A 25 0.54 18.27 1.08
C PRO A 25 0.28 16.76 1.13
N ASP A 26 -0.93 16.30 1.44
CA ASP A 26 -1.33 14.88 1.59
C ASP A 26 -2.77 14.73 1.05
N THR A 27 -2.89 14.58 -0.27
CA THR A 27 -4.17 14.74 -0.97
C THR A 27 -5.20 13.65 -0.62
N ASP A 28 -4.76 12.43 -0.29
CA ASP A 28 -5.63 11.29 0.03
C ASP A 28 -5.76 10.99 1.53
N ASP A 29 -5.11 11.81 2.37
CA ASP A 29 -5.21 11.82 3.82
C ASP A 29 -4.70 10.53 4.51
N ASP A 30 -3.69 9.88 3.95
CA ASP A 30 -3.16 8.59 4.40
C ASP A 30 -1.96 8.72 5.38
N GLY A 31 -1.34 9.91 5.44
CA GLY A 31 -0.20 10.23 6.30
C GLY A 31 1.13 10.38 5.57
N LEU A 32 1.19 10.08 4.28
CA LEU A 32 2.31 10.36 3.38
C LEU A 32 2.00 11.61 2.56
N SER A 33 3.02 12.40 2.27
CA SER A 33 2.81 13.60 1.45
C SER A 33 2.88 13.23 -0.01
N ASP A 34 2.15 13.92 -0.88
CA ASP A 34 2.14 13.62 -2.32
C ASP A 34 3.58 13.50 -2.89
N GLY A 35 4.47 14.41 -2.49
CA GLY A 35 5.89 14.41 -2.88
C GLY A 35 6.74 13.29 -2.29
N VAL A 36 6.35 12.70 -1.16
CA VAL A 36 6.99 11.49 -0.60
C VAL A 36 6.58 10.27 -1.40
N GLU A 37 5.32 10.23 -1.82
CA GLU A 37 4.73 9.11 -2.53
C GLU A 37 5.31 8.96 -3.94
N VAL A 38 5.41 10.04 -4.71
CA VAL A 38 5.97 10.02 -6.08
C VAL A 38 7.48 10.28 -6.16
N GLY A 39 8.11 10.47 -5.01
CA GLY A 39 9.55 10.68 -4.91
C GLY A 39 10.08 11.99 -5.52
N PRO A 40 11.41 12.18 -5.49
CA PRO A 40 12.06 13.46 -5.79
C PRO A 40 12.09 13.85 -7.27
N ASP A 41 11.75 12.95 -8.19
CA ASP A 41 11.64 13.27 -9.62
C ASP A 41 10.21 13.65 -10.04
N GLY A 42 9.23 13.52 -9.12
CA GLY A 42 7.85 13.91 -9.34
C GLY A 42 7.10 12.98 -10.30
N VAL A 43 7.58 11.73 -10.47
CA VAL A 43 6.99 10.76 -11.41
C VAL A 43 6.82 9.42 -10.72
N ARG A 44 5.56 9.07 -10.43
CA ARG A 44 5.19 7.79 -9.80
C ARG A 44 5.76 6.57 -10.55
N ASP A 45 6.54 5.75 -9.84
CA ASP A 45 6.91 4.39 -10.19
C ASP A 45 5.96 3.38 -9.51
N PRO A 46 4.99 2.79 -10.24
CA PRO A 46 3.95 1.93 -9.66
C PRO A 46 4.46 0.63 -9.04
N LEU A 47 5.76 0.33 -9.12
CA LEU A 47 6.36 -0.86 -8.48
C LEU A 47 7.06 -0.55 -7.15
N THR A 48 7.30 0.71 -6.84
CA THR A 48 8.08 1.10 -5.64
C THR A 48 7.50 2.30 -4.90
N GLU A 49 6.56 3.00 -5.51
CA GLU A 49 5.97 4.23 -5.04
C GLU A 49 4.45 4.09 -4.96
N THR A 50 3.87 4.77 -3.98
CA THR A 50 2.45 4.79 -3.69
C THR A 50 1.72 5.75 -4.62
N ASN A 51 0.40 5.82 -4.52
CA ASN A 51 -0.43 6.64 -5.36
C ASN A 51 -1.02 7.78 -4.53
N PRO A 52 -0.65 9.05 -4.79
CA PRO A 52 -1.06 10.20 -3.97
C PRO A 52 -2.53 10.63 -4.10
N LEU A 53 -3.37 9.74 -4.61
CA LEU A 53 -4.80 9.93 -4.79
C LEU A 53 -5.58 8.74 -4.26
N ASP A 54 -4.91 7.82 -3.57
CA ASP A 54 -5.38 6.50 -3.22
C ASP A 54 -4.65 6.02 -1.96
N ALA A 55 -5.28 6.28 -0.82
CA ALA A 55 -4.71 6.07 0.50
C ALA A 55 -4.30 4.63 0.84
N ASP A 56 -4.64 3.65 -0.01
CA ASP A 56 -4.35 2.21 0.11
C ASP A 56 -4.00 1.72 -1.31
N THR A 57 -2.74 1.87 -1.69
CA THR A 57 -2.28 1.73 -3.08
C THR A 57 -2.44 0.31 -3.62
N ASP A 58 -2.41 -0.69 -2.74
CA ASP A 58 -2.46 -2.09 -3.12
C ASP A 58 -3.79 -2.81 -2.77
N ASP A 59 -4.76 -2.05 -2.23
CA ASP A 59 -6.13 -2.45 -1.95
C ASP A 59 -6.25 -3.60 -0.93
N ASP A 60 -5.34 -3.67 0.04
CA ASP A 60 -5.28 -4.75 1.02
C ASP A 60 -6.06 -4.44 2.32
N GLY A 61 -6.43 -3.18 2.52
CA GLY A 61 -7.18 -2.68 3.67
C GLY A 61 -6.37 -1.88 4.68
N ILE A 62 -5.06 -1.70 4.48
CA ILE A 62 -4.18 -0.83 5.26
C ILE A 62 -3.81 0.41 4.45
N GLN A 63 -3.71 1.57 5.10
CA GLN A 63 -3.29 2.79 4.43
C GLN A 63 -1.77 2.83 4.21
N ASP A 64 -1.28 3.39 3.11
CA ASP A 64 0.14 3.35 2.78
C ASP A 64 1.00 4.01 3.87
N GLY A 65 0.55 5.13 4.42
CA GLY A 65 1.16 5.77 5.58
C GLY A 65 1.25 4.85 6.80
N THR A 66 0.19 4.10 7.08
CA THR A 66 0.14 3.13 8.20
C THR A 66 1.17 2.03 8.02
N GLU A 67 1.24 1.44 6.83
CA GLU A 67 2.20 0.39 6.49
C GLU A 67 3.65 0.87 6.56
N ARG A 68 3.88 2.16 6.28
CA ARG A 68 5.19 2.81 6.46
C ARG A 68 5.50 3.19 7.92
N GLY A 69 4.62 2.83 8.85
CA GLY A 69 4.73 3.13 10.29
C GLY A 69 4.42 4.59 10.63
N VAL A 70 3.81 5.34 9.70
CA VAL A 70 3.37 6.72 9.92
C VAL A 70 2.01 6.69 10.60
N THR A 71 2.01 6.96 11.90
CA THR A 71 0.78 7.01 12.72
C THR A 71 0.36 8.43 13.09
N GLN A 72 1.08 9.42 12.58
CA GLN A 72 0.83 10.83 12.81
C GLN A 72 0.79 11.51 11.46
N GLY A 73 -0.32 12.18 11.17
CA GLY A 73 -0.46 12.96 9.95
C GLY A 73 0.59 14.07 9.82
N ILE A 74 0.79 14.51 8.59
CA ILE A 74 1.64 15.62 8.23
C ILE A 74 1.06 16.91 8.81
N PRO A 75 1.82 17.64 9.65
CA PRO A 75 1.36 18.89 10.21
C PRO A 75 1.40 19.99 9.14
N ASP A 76 0.38 20.85 9.14
CA ASP A 76 0.32 22.08 8.33
C ASP A 76 1.69 22.83 8.38
N PRO A 77 2.44 22.84 7.26
CA PRO A 77 3.80 23.37 7.22
C PRO A 77 3.87 24.90 7.26
N ASP A 78 2.83 25.62 6.83
CA ASP A 78 2.80 27.08 6.83
C ASP A 78 2.09 27.67 8.08
N ARG A 79 1.33 26.83 8.81
CA ARG A 79 0.55 27.17 10.02
C ARG A 79 -0.42 28.34 9.81
N ALA A 80 -0.71 28.68 8.56
CA ALA A 80 -1.62 29.76 8.21
C ALA A 80 -3.08 29.29 8.26
N GLY A 81 -3.33 27.97 8.32
CA GLY A 81 -4.60 27.35 7.96
C GLY A 81 -5.02 27.77 6.54
N PRO A 82 -6.21 27.41 6.03
CA PRO A 82 -6.93 26.15 6.11
C PRO A 82 -6.35 25.09 5.13
N LEU A 83 -5.02 25.07 4.92
CA LEU A 83 -4.36 23.92 4.32
C LEU A 83 -4.47 22.78 5.33
N GLN A 84 -5.22 21.76 4.98
CA GLN A 84 -5.21 20.50 5.72
C GLN A 84 -3.85 19.91 5.35
N GLY A 85 -3.02 19.52 6.32
CA GLY A 85 -2.16 18.37 6.02
C GLY A 85 -3.07 17.15 6.14
N THR A 86 -2.54 16.01 6.54
CA THR A 86 -3.39 14.83 6.71
C THR A 86 -4.57 15.08 7.65
N ASN A 87 -5.78 14.76 7.18
CA ASN A 87 -6.99 14.75 7.97
C ASN A 87 -6.88 13.66 9.05
N PRO A 88 -6.75 14.03 10.34
CA PRO A 88 -6.52 13.06 11.40
C PRO A 88 -7.73 12.15 11.68
N SER A 89 -8.86 12.42 11.04
CA SER A 89 -10.05 11.57 11.12
C SER A 89 -10.02 10.41 10.12
N ILE A 90 -9.12 10.47 9.12
CA ILE A 90 -8.96 9.48 8.06
C ILE A 90 -7.75 8.59 8.33
N VAL A 91 -6.65 9.16 8.84
CA VAL A 91 -5.48 8.39 9.28
C VAL A 91 -5.92 7.31 10.25
N ALA A 92 -5.84 6.05 9.81
CA ALA A 92 -6.01 4.93 10.70
C ALA A 92 -4.83 4.97 11.68
N ALA A 93 -5.11 5.01 12.98
CA ALA A 93 -4.07 4.65 13.93
C ALA A 93 -3.73 3.19 13.62
N ALA A 94 -2.50 2.93 13.16
CA ALA A 94 -2.00 1.59 12.87
C ALA A 94 -2.58 0.58 13.88
N ALA A 95 -3.28 -0.43 13.38
CA ALA A 95 -3.83 -1.48 14.23
C ALA A 95 -2.73 -2.19 15.03
N ASP A 96 -1.48 -2.13 14.55
CA ASP A 96 -0.26 -2.22 15.35
C ASP A 96 0.89 -1.42 14.68
N PRO A 97 1.46 -0.36 15.31
CA PRO A 97 2.60 0.37 14.75
C PRO A 97 3.90 -0.46 14.69
N ASP A 98 3.92 -1.67 15.27
CA ASP A 98 5.08 -2.56 15.29
C ASP A 98 5.08 -3.58 14.14
N THR A 99 4.08 -3.62 13.24
CA THR A 99 4.04 -4.48 12.03
C THR A 99 3.91 -3.67 10.72
N PRO A 100 4.96 -2.92 10.32
CA PRO A 100 5.00 -2.29 9.00
C PRO A 100 5.12 -3.31 7.85
N SER A 101 4.36 -3.10 6.78
CA SER A 101 4.32 -3.90 5.55
C SER A 101 4.82 -3.09 4.33
N ILE A 102 4.61 -3.60 3.10
CA ILE A 102 5.01 -2.95 1.85
C ILE A 102 3.75 -2.43 1.12
N PRO A 103 3.55 -1.10 1.02
CA PRO A 103 2.31 -0.50 0.46
C PRO A 103 1.97 -0.72 -1.01
N VAL A 104 2.79 -1.48 -1.72
CA VAL A 104 2.61 -1.75 -3.15
C VAL A 104 2.48 -3.24 -3.41
N LEU A 105 2.36 -4.02 -2.33
CA LEU A 105 2.36 -5.46 -2.33
C LEU A 105 1.34 -5.96 -1.31
N PRO A 106 0.14 -6.42 -1.76
CA PRO A 106 -0.95 -6.77 -0.85
C PRO A 106 -0.69 -7.94 0.13
N ASP A 107 0.44 -8.64 -0.02
CA ASP A 107 0.87 -9.83 0.72
C ASP A 107 2.40 -9.74 0.78
N THR A 108 2.90 -9.09 1.83
CA THR A 108 4.29 -8.65 1.93
C THR A 108 5.26 -9.83 2.04
N ASP A 109 4.87 -10.88 2.75
CA ASP A 109 5.73 -12.04 3.00
C ASP A 109 5.51 -13.23 2.06
N GLY A 110 4.44 -13.19 1.26
CA GLY A 110 4.08 -14.20 0.28
C GLY A 110 3.52 -15.48 0.90
N GLY A 111 2.99 -15.42 2.11
CA GLY A 111 2.35 -16.51 2.84
C GLY A 111 0.97 -16.86 2.26
N GLY A 112 0.29 -15.89 1.64
CA GLY A 112 -0.98 -16.05 0.94
C GLY A 112 -2.20 -15.50 1.68
N VAL A 113 -2.02 -14.84 2.82
CA VAL A 113 -2.99 -13.94 3.44
C VAL A 113 -2.58 -12.50 3.11
N LEU A 114 -3.55 -11.57 3.02
CA LEU A 114 -3.23 -10.16 2.76
C LEU A 114 -2.81 -9.46 4.04
N ASP A 115 -1.91 -8.48 3.99
CA ASP A 115 -1.37 -7.83 5.20
C ASP A 115 -2.51 -7.24 6.04
N GLY A 116 -3.49 -6.59 5.40
CA GLY A 116 -4.71 -6.10 6.03
C GLY A 116 -5.59 -7.18 6.69
N GLU A 117 -5.70 -8.37 6.08
CA GLU A 117 -6.42 -9.50 6.67
C GLU A 117 -5.66 -10.09 7.88
N GLU A 118 -4.33 -10.11 7.83
CA GLU A 118 -3.48 -10.54 8.94
C GLU A 118 -3.59 -9.61 10.13
N VAL A 119 -3.51 -8.31 9.87
CA VAL A 119 -3.70 -7.27 10.88
C VAL A 119 -5.09 -7.38 11.55
N ASP A 120 -6.16 -7.59 10.75
CA ASP A 120 -7.51 -7.79 11.27
C ASP A 120 -7.64 -9.06 12.13
N ASN A 121 -6.89 -10.12 11.78
CA ASN A 121 -6.86 -11.39 12.51
C ASN A 121 -5.84 -11.40 13.68
N GLY A 122 -4.97 -10.39 13.76
CA GLY A 122 -3.91 -10.26 14.75
C GLY A 122 -2.71 -11.20 14.52
N THR A 123 -2.43 -11.55 13.26
CA THR A 123 -1.19 -12.21 12.80
C THR A 123 -0.17 -11.19 12.28
N ASP A 124 1.04 -11.63 11.91
CA ASP A 124 2.16 -10.75 11.51
C ASP A 124 2.33 -10.76 9.97
N PRO A 125 2.09 -9.63 9.26
CA PRO A 125 2.28 -9.49 7.80
C PRO A 125 3.67 -9.83 7.25
N LEU A 126 4.65 -10.06 8.13
CA LEU A 126 6.02 -10.39 7.79
C LEU A 126 6.41 -11.84 8.13
N ASP A 127 5.50 -12.63 8.73
CA ASP A 127 5.72 -14.04 9.10
C ASP A 127 4.80 -15.02 8.35
N PRO A 128 5.26 -15.61 7.22
CA PRO A 128 4.41 -16.43 6.35
C PRO A 128 4.05 -17.79 6.97
N SER A 129 4.44 -18.01 8.22
CA SER A 129 4.21 -19.22 9.00
C SER A 129 3.05 -19.09 9.98
N ASP A 130 2.58 -17.87 10.24
CA ASP A 130 1.45 -17.61 11.12
C ASP A 130 0.14 -17.29 10.39
N ASP A 131 0.16 -17.25 9.06
CA ASP A 131 -1.00 -17.28 8.16
C ASP A 131 -2.03 -18.32 8.60
N VAL A 132 -3.01 -17.86 9.37
CA VAL A 132 -4.19 -18.64 9.68
C VAL A 132 -5.14 -18.47 8.51
N GLU A 133 -5.01 -19.29 7.47
CA GLU A 133 -6.08 -19.42 6.47
C GLU A 133 -7.39 -19.61 7.26
N PRO A 134 -8.38 -18.69 7.15
CA PRO A 134 -9.51 -18.67 8.05
C PRO A 134 -10.15 -20.05 8.01
N GLU A 135 -10.19 -20.74 9.15
CA GLU A 135 -10.71 -22.11 9.26
C GLU A 135 -12.04 -22.16 8.51
N ILE A 136 -12.02 -22.74 7.29
CA ILE A 136 -13.20 -22.90 6.48
C ILE A 136 -14.23 -23.64 7.33
N GLY A 137 -15.23 -22.89 7.81
CA GLY A 137 -16.17 -23.39 8.79
C GLY A 137 -16.76 -24.72 8.34
N ALA A 138 -16.35 -25.78 9.03
CA ALA A 138 -17.04 -27.07 9.14
C ALA A 138 -17.89 -27.51 7.93
N TYR A 139 -17.30 -27.68 6.73
CA TYR A 139 -17.88 -28.61 5.77
C TYR A 139 -17.46 -30.02 6.17
N GLY A 140 -18.25 -30.65 7.04
CA GLY A 140 -18.15 -32.06 7.34
C GLY A 140 -18.20 -32.89 6.05
N GLY A 141 -17.07 -33.40 5.60
CA GLY A 141 -17.05 -34.16 4.35
C GLY A 141 -15.69 -34.52 3.78
N GLY A 142 -14.83 -35.15 4.58
CA GLY A 142 -13.82 -36.14 4.18
C GLY A 142 -13.12 -36.11 2.80
N ARG A 143 -11.79 -36.24 2.91
CA ARG A 143 -10.81 -36.87 1.98
C ARG A 143 -10.13 -35.96 0.96
N THR A 144 -8.82 -35.82 1.17
CA THR A 144 -7.72 -35.80 0.18
C THR A 144 -8.16 -35.77 -1.29
N ASN A 145 -7.84 -34.69 -2.00
CA ASN A 145 -7.51 -34.60 -3.43
C ASN A 145 -7.02 -33.15 -3.63
N GLY A 146 -5.73 -32.90 -3.78
CA GLY A 146 -5.07 -33.05 -5.07
C GLY A 146 -5.02 -31.69 -5.76
N CYS A 147 -3.85 -31.04 -5.71
CA CYS A 147 -3.48 -29.95 -6.60
C CYS A 147 -3.50 -30.48 -8.05
N ALA A 148 -4.66 -30.38 -8.69
CA ALA A 148 -4.86 -30.64 -10.10
C ALA A 148 -5.99 -29.73 -10.59
N ASN A 149 -5.64 -28.51 -11.00
CA ASN A 149 -6.21 -27.78 -12.15
C ASN A 149 -5.64 -26.35 -12.21
N ALA A 150 -4.36 -26.23 -12.54
CA ALA A 150 -3.87 -25.02 -13.22
C ALA A 150 -4.17 -25.17 -14.73
N PRO A 151 -4.78 -24.18 -15.42
CA PRO A 151 -4.79 -24.17 -16.88
C PRO A 151 -3.34 -24.02 -17.36
N GLY A 152 -2.88 -25.02 -18.12
CA GLY A 152 -1.46 -25.24 -18.43
C GLY A 152 -0.76 -24.08 -19.15
N LEU A 153 0.32 -23.60 -18.54
CA LEU A 153 1.40 -22.91 -19.24
C LEU A 153 2.22 -23.95 -20.03
N PRO A 154 2.54 -23.72 -21.32
CA PRO A 154 3.38 -24.63 -22.07
C PRO A 154 4.84 -24.54 -21.59
N ASP A 155 5.39 -25.68 -21.17
CA ASP A 155 6.75 -25.83 -20.65
C ASP A 155 7.81 -25.46 -21.72
N LEU A 156 8.64 -24.46 -21.43
CA LEU A 156 9.68 -23.92 -22.31
C LEU A 156 10.93 -24.82 -22.43
N ARG A 157 10.87 -26.08 -21.98
CA ARG A 157 12.00 -27.04 -21.99
C ARG A 157 12.02 -28.07 -23.13
N ALA A 158 11.20 -27.90 -24.17
CA ALA A 158 11.17 -28.83 -25.32
C ALA A 158 11.82 -28.30 -26.63
N LEU A 159 12.60 -27.22 -26.61
CA LEU A 159 13.16 -26.64 -27.85
C LEU A 159 14.69 -26.54 -27.93
N LEU A 160 15.44 -27.46 -27.32
CA LEU A 160 16.88 -27.59 -27.59
C LEU A 160 17.32 -29.06 -27.44
N GLY A 161 17.16 -29.86 -28.50
CA GLY A 161 17.93 -31.10 -28.62
C GLY A 161 17.41 -32.18 -29.55
N ARG A 162 18.14 -32.34 -30.66
CA ARG A 162 18.33 -33.56 -31.50
C ARG A 162 17.28 -33.68 -32.62
N ARG A 163 17.64 -33.25 -33.83
CA ARG A 163 18.30 -34.03 -34.92
C ARG A 163 17.44 -35.16 -35.45
#